data_AF-A0A6G3ZDQ6-F1
#
_entry.id   AF-A0A6G3ZDQ6-F1
#
_cell.length_a   1.000
_cell.length_b   1.000
_cell.length_c   1.000
_cell.angle_alpha   90.00
_cell.angle_beta   90.00
_cell.angle_gamma   90.00
#
_symmetry.space_group_name_H-M   'P 1'
#
loop_
_entity.id
_entity.type
_entity.pdbx_description
1 polymer ?
#
loop_
_entity_poly.entity_id
_entity_poly.type
_entity_poly.pdbx_seq_one_letter_code
_entity_poly.pdbx_strand_id
1 'polypeptide(L)'
;YALLDIDRGSPYLTMSAITQLREALETIGIVRTIPIRSSWSDGLHLYIPLPEAVNTFDLAVTLKGCVQAQGFEVKEGHLEIFPNTKAFGRSWLKEFVEYQGHRLPLQPGSGSVLLTEALQPVGNHLGRFWWSWDFAAAAQDFPLLQAAIAAGRRNRKRSKRMLTTFDHWREDLRAEITEGWTAHGQTNHLLKQIGCHGRVFLGLSGDALATYIEDTARACPGYQQWCRHTHEIARKAFSWARSIENFYYPASSPETKTRSGDPQQAPLPDGNKAKQWDATQRIIQALKSLIQDGTYQTLESVTDWASEIVARARCSLSTLYKNIEHWHPIKSGILEQLIELYVMPRSVSDSGRNEAHSGNPNPYLMNGFKSLPLSPFTHLEGGMKSSAFKTLHKKTLSPGVFGGCGGKERFSPGPTED
;
A
#
# COMPACT_ATOMS: atom_id res chain seq x y z
N TYR A 1 0.66 -5.83 -33.09
CA TYR A 1 2.04 -6.34 -33.22
C TYR A 1 2.66 -6.44 -31.85
N ALA A 2 3.79 -7.12 -31.76
CA ALA A 2 4.73 -7.03 -30.64
C ALA A 2 6.14 -6.73 -31.17
N LEU A 3 7.05 -6.44 -30.26
CA LEU A 3 8.45 -6.17 -30.53
C LEU A 3 9.28 -6.70 -29.37
N LEU A 4 10.39 -7.37 -29.69
CA LEU A 4 11.49 -7.57 -28.75
C LEU A 4 12.61 -6.60 -29.09
N ASP A 5 13.06 -5.85 -28.09
CA ASP A 5 14.21 -4.94 -28.22
C ASP A 5 15.41 -5.57 -27.49
N ILE A 6 16.52 -5.70 -28.21
CA ILE A 6 17.76 -6.31 -27.76
C ILE A 6 18.86 -5.27 -27.89
N ASP A 7 19.23 -4.70 -26.75
CA ASP A 7 20.21 -3.62 -26.72
C ASP A 7 21.63 -4.09 -27.03
N ARG A 8 22.44 -3.13 -27.48
CA ARG A 8 23.89 -3.32 -27.65
C ARG A 8 24.52 -3.72 -26.31
N GLY A 9 25.29 -4.80 -26.30
CA GLY A 9 25.94 -5.33 -25.10
C GLY A 9 25.06 -6.32 -24.31
N SER A 10 23.83 -6.55 -24.75
CA SER A 10 23.02 -7.67 -24.28
C SER A 10 23.72 -9.00 -24.58
N PRO A 11 23.73 -9.98 -23.65
CA PRO A 11 24.23 -11.32 -23.94
C PRO A 11 23.39 -12.02 -25.03
N TYR A 12 22.19 -11.50 -25.31
CA TYR A 12 21.27 -12.03 -26.30
C TYR A 12 21.48 -11.45 -27.70
N LEU A 13 22.38 -10.47 -27.88
CA LEU A 13 22.73 -9.92 -29.19
C LEU A 13 23.81 -10.79 -29.87
N THR A 14 23.52 -12.09 -30.00
CA THR A 14 24.34 -13.07 -30.71
C THR A 14 23.46 -13.91 -31.63
N MET A 15 24.01 -14.38 -32.75
CA MET A 15 23.23 -15.19 -33.70
C MET A 15 22.60 -16.43 -33.05
N SER A 16 23.34 -17.11 -32.16
CA SER A 16 22.84 -18.28 -31.44
C SER A 16 21.69 -17.93 -30.50
N ALA A 17 21.83 -16.88 -29.70
CA ALA A 17 20.77 -16.46 -28.77
C ALA A 17 19.52 -15.96 -29.51
N ILE A 18 19.70 -15.25 -30.63
CA ILE A 18 18.59 -14.78 -31.47
C ILE A 18 17.85 -15.94 -32.11
N THR A 19 18.58 -16.96 -32.60
CA THR A 19 17.96 -18.20 -33.09
C THR A 19 17.17 -18.90 -31.99
N GLN A 20 17.75 -19.11 -30.81
CA GLN A 20 17.06 -19.73 -29.67
C GLN A 20 15.83 -18.91 -29.23
N LEU A 21 15.91 -17.58 -29.28
CA LEU A 21 14.79 -16.71 -28.94
C LEU A 21 13.66 -16.85 -29.97
N ARG A 22 13.98 -16.98 -31.26
CA ARG A 22 12.99 -17.25 -32.32
C ARG A 22 12.38 -18.64 -32.19
N GLU A 23 13.19 -19.66 -31.92
CA GLU A 23 12.71 -21.02 -31.61
C GLU A 23 11.76 -21.02 -30.39
N ALA A 24 12.08 -20.24 -29.35
CA ALA A 24 11.19 -20.06 -28.21
C ALA A 24 9.84 -19.47 -28.63
N LEU A 25 9.85 -18.40 -29.44
CA LEU A 25 8.65 -17.76 -29.95
C LEU A 25 7.80 -18.70 -30.84
N GLU A 26 8.44 -19.59 -31.60
CA GLU A 26 7.73 -20.60 -32.41
C GLU A 26 6.88 -21.53 -31.55
N THR A 27 7.31 -21.87 -30.33
CA THR A 27 6.54 -22.73 -29.40
C THR A 27 5.18 -22.15 -29.00
N ILE A 28 5.00 -20.84 -29.15
CA ILE A 28 3.74 -20.13 -28.90
C ILE A 28 3.09 -19.61 -30.17
N GLY A 29 3.50 -20.09 -31.35
CA GLY A 29 2.87 -19.75 -32.63
C GLY A 29 3.38 -18.47 -33.30
N ILE A 30 4.49 -17.89 -32.83
CA ILE A 30 5.18 -16.79 -33.51
C ILE A 30 6.28 -17.39 -34.38
N VAL A 31 5.98 -17.55 -35.67
CA VAL A 31 6.81 -18.28 -36.64
C VAL A 31 7.68 -17.34 -37.48
N ARG A 32 7.31 -16.05 -37.57
CA ARG A 32 8.09 -15.07 -38.32
C ARG A 32 8.32 -13.79 -37.53
N THR A 33 9.55 -13.30 -37.60
CA THR A 33 9.96 -12.01 -37.03
C THR A 33 10.68 -11.19 -38.08
N ILE A 34 10.59 -9.87 -38.00
CA ILE A 34 11.29 -8.95 -38.91
C ILE A 34 12.45 -8.32 -38.14
N PRO A 35 13.70 -8.70 -38.44
CA PRO A 35 14.86 -8.15 -37.78
C PRO A 35 15.18 -6.75 -38.35
N ILE A 36 15.32 -5.78 -37.45
CA ILE A 36 15.66 -4.40 -37.77
C ILE A 36 16.77 -3.97 -36.82
N ARG A 37 17.86 -3.43 -37.35
CA ARG A 37 18.78 -2.70 -36.49
C ARG A 37 18.08 -1.42 -36.03
N SER A 38 18.03 -1.19 -34.72
CA SER A 38 17.25 -0.12 -34.11
C SER A 38 17.89 1.26 -34.28
N SER A 39 19.23 1.34 -34.30
CA SER A 39 19.98 2.57 -34.53
C SER A 39 21.46 2.33 -34.90
N TRP A 40 22.25 3.38 -35.05
CA TRP A 40 23.72 3.30 -35.19
C TRP A 40 24.45 2.64 -34.01
N SER A 41 23.78 2.42 -32.87
CA SER A 41 24.36 1.69 -31.74
C SER A 41 24.38 0.17 -31.95
N ASP A 42 23.79 -0.35 -33.03
CA ASP A 42 23.67 -1.77 -33.39
C ASP A 42 22.73 -2.60 -32.48
N GLY A 43 21.83 -1.97 -31.73
CA GLY A 43 20.71 -2.68 -31.10
C GLY A 43 19.80 -3.35 -32.13
N LEU A 44 19.09 -4.40 -31.73
CA LEU A 44 18.23 -5.21 -32.60
C LEU A 44 16.79 -5.19 -32.13
N HIS A 45 15.91 -4.82 -33.04
CA HIS A 45 14.46 -4.96 -32.94
C HIS A 45 14.01 -6.20 -33.69
N LEU A 46 13.27 -7.09 -33.03
CA LEU A 46 12.53 -8.17 -33.65
C LEU A 46 11.04 -7.83 -33.67
N TYR A 47 10.56 -7.28 -34.79
CA TYR A 47 9.15 -6.99 -34.95
C TYR A 47 8.35 -8.27 -35.17
N ILE A 48 7.18 -8.34 -34.53
CA ILE A 48 6.25 -9.47 -34.56
C ILE A 48 4.90 -8.96 -35.07
N PRO A 49 4.69 -8.94 -36.40
CA PRO A 49 3.39 -8.63 -37.00
C PRO A 49 2.37 -9.69 -36.61
N LEU A 50 1.14 -9.26 -36.34
CA LEU A 50 0.02 -10.14 -36.00
C LEU A 50 -1.07 -9.98 -37.05
N PRO A 51 -1.73 -11.08 -37.48
CA PRO A 51 -2.79 -11.02 -38.50
C PRO A 51 -4.05 -10.32 -37.99
N GLU A 52 -4.32 -10.40 -36.68
CA GLU A 52 -5.49 -9.77 -36.05
C GLU A 52 -5.12 -9.11 -34.71
N ALA A 53 -6.04 -8.28 -34.22
CA ALA A 53 -5.90 -7.66 -32.91
C ALA A 53 -6.04 -8.69 -31.79
N VAL A 54 -5.14 -8.63 -30.82
CA VAL A 54 -5.18 -9.44 -29.59
C VAL A 54 -5.16 -8.55 -28.37
N ASN A 55 -5.54 -9.09 -27.21
CA ASN A 55 -5.42 -8.35 -25.96
C ASN A 55 -3.94 -8.04 -25.67
N THR A 56 -3.58 -6.76 -25.67
CA THR A 56 -2.22 -6.25 -25.50
C THR A 56 -1.50 -6.84 -24.29
N PHE A 57 -2.21 -6.93 -23.16
CA PHE A 57 -1.59 -7.36 -21.92
C PHE A 57 -1.48 -8.86 -21.78
N ASP A 58 -2.48 -9.61 -22.26
CA ASP A 58 -2.37 -11.08 -22.29
C ASP A 58 -1.25 -11.50 -23.26
N LEU A 59 -1.05 -10.77 -24.37
CA LEU A 59 0.11 -10.93 -25.25
C LEU A 59 1.43 -10.66 -24.51
N ALA A 60 1.54 -9.54 -23.79
CA ALA A 60 2.73 -9.20 -23.00
C ALA A 60 3.10 -10.31 -21.99
N VAL A 61 2.10 -10.83 -21.26
CA VAL A 61 2.29 -11.92 -20.29
C VAL A 61 2.75 -13.21 -20.97
N THR A 62 2.20 -13.50 -22.14
CA THR A 62 2.52 -14.72 -22.89
C THR A 62 3.93 -14.67 -23.45
N LEU A 63 4.33 -13.56 -24.07
CA LEU A 63 5.70 -13.34 -24.54
C LEU A 63 6.71 -13.44 -23.40
N LYS A 64 6.46 -12.72 -22.30
CA LYS A 64 7.34 -12.76 -21.12
C LYS A 64 7.47 -14.17 -20.55
N GLY A 65 6.35 -14.87 -20.37
CA GLY A 65 6.36 -16.24 -19.86
C GLY A 65 7.09 -17.22 -20.79
N CYS A 66 6.91 -17.07 -22.10
CA CYS A 66 7.56 -17.89 -23.12
C CYS A 66 9.08 -17.75 -23.07
N VAL A 67 9.61 -16.51 -23.13
CA VAL A 67 11.06 -16.30 -23.15
C VAL A 67 11.70 -16.68 -21.81
N GLN A 68 11.03 -16.40 -20.69
CA GLN A 68 11.53 -16.77 -19.36
C GLN A 68 11.56 -18.29 -19.15
N ALA A 69 10.58 -19.03 -19.69
CA ALA A 69 10.57 -20.50 -19.62
C ALA A 69 11.76 -21.13 -20.35
N GLN A 70 12.32 -20.44 -21.34
CA GLN A 70 13.51 -20.85 -22.08
C GLN A 70 14.82 -20.27 -21.53
N GLY A 71 14.78 -19.68 -20.31
CA GLY A 71 15.96 -19.18 -19.62
C GLY A 71 16.41 -17.76 -19.98
N PHE A 72 15.63 -17.03 -20.79
CA PHE A 72 15.92 -15.62 -21.08
C PHE A 72 15.46 -14.72 -19.94
N GLU A 73 16.33 -13.81 -19.51
CA GLU A 73 16.01 -12.78 -18.53
C GLU A 73 15.50 -11.54 -19.24
N VAL A 74 14.24 -11.17 -18.96
CA VAL A 74 13.64 -9.92 -19.45
C VAL A 74 14.05 -8.80 -18.52
N LYS A 75 14.94 -7.93 -19.00
CA LYS A 75 15.56 -6.86 -18.21
C LYS A 75 15.79 -5.63 -19.09
N GLU A 76 15.54 -4.46 -18.52
CA GLU A 76 15.80 -3.16 -19.16
C GLU A 76 17.28 -3.04 -19.55
N GLY A 77 17.55 -2.55 -20.75
CA GLY A 77 18.90 -2.44 -21.30
C GLY A 77 19.52 -3.75 -21.80
N HIS A 78 18.77 -4.86 -21.85
CA HIS A 78 19.25 -6.16 -22.34
C HIS A 78 18.26 -6.85 -23.28
N LEU A 79 17.06 -7.14 -22.78
CA LEU A 79 15.97 -7.77 -23.54
C LEU A 79 14.66 -7.21 -23.00
N GLU A 80 14.06 -6.33 -23.77
CA GLU A 80 12.80 -5.68 -23.46
C GLU A 80 11.68 -6.21 -24.36
N ILE A 81 10.46 -6.26 -23.83
CA ILE A 81 9.28 -6.78 -24.52
C ILE A 81 8.24 -5.69 -24.63
N PHE A 82 7.76 -5.48 -25.84
CA PHE A 82 6.70 -4.54 -26.16
C PHE A 82 5.53 -5.29 -26.81
N PRO A 83 4.32 -5.26 -26.23
CA PRO A 83 3.96 -4.58 -24.98
C PRO A 83 4.59 -5.21 -23.72
N ASN A 84 4.83 -4.40 -22.68
CA ASN A 84 5.40 -4.84 -21.41
C ASN A 84 4.32 -5.27 -20.38
N THR A 85 4.69 -6.05 -19.36
CA THR A 85 3.74 -6.54 -18.33
C THR A 85 3.46 -5.54 -17.20
N LYS A 86 3.44 -4.23 -17.50
CA LYS A 86 3.23 -3.19 -16.47
C LYS A 86 1.82 -3.28 -15.88
N ALA A 87 1.69 -2.99 -14.58
CA ALA A 87 0.38 -2.96 -13.93
C ALA A 87 -0.47 -1.82 -14.51
N PHE A 88 -1.73 -2.13 -14.85
CA PHE A 88 -2.68 -1.11 -15.29
C PHE A 88 -2.90 -0.05 -14.20
N GLY A 89 -3.06 1.20 -14.63
CA GLY A 89 -3.52 2.29 -13.78
C GLY A 89 -4.89 1.96 -13.16
N ARG A 90 -5.16 2.54 -12.00
CA ARG A 90 -6.41 2.30 -11.29
C ARG A 90 -7.54 3.02 -12.03
N SER A 91 -8.30 2.29 -12.83
CA SER A 91 -9.35 2.90 -13.68
C SER A 91 -10.41 3.66 -12.88
N TRP A 92 -10.67 3.27 -11.62
CA TRP A 92 -11.58 3.97 -10.71
C TRP A 92 -11.03 5.30 -10.19
N LEU A 93 -9.72 5.51 -10.30
CA LEU A 93 -9.02 6.78 -10.04
C LEU A 93 -8.77 7.57 -11.34
N LYS A 94 -9.25 7.08 -12.50
CA LYS A 94 -8.96 7.64 -13.83
C LYS A 94 -7.46 7.71 -14.16
N GLU A 95 -6.66 6.85 -13.54
CA GLU A 95 -5.24 6.72 -13.86
C GLU A 95 -5.09 5.87 -15.13
N PHE A 96 -4.54 6.47 -16.19
CA PHE A 96 -4.08 5.74 -17.37
C PHE A 96 -2.57 5.58 -17.30
N VAL A 97 -2.09 4.36 -17.50
CA VAL A 97 -0.66 4.07 -17.55
C VAL A 97 -0.35 3.65 -18.98
N GLU A 98 0.49 4.43 -19.64
CA GLU A 98 1.00 4.10 -20.97
C GLU A 98 2.01 2.95 -20.87
N TYR A 99 2.02 2.12 -21.92
CA TYR A 99 3.08 1.14 -22.12
C TYR A 99 4.40 1.88 -22.40
N GLN A 100 5.53 1.19 -22.18
CA GLN A 100 6.82 1.74 -22.59
C GLN A 100 6.80 2.02 -24.10
N GLY A 101 7.27 3.20 -24.48
CA GLY A 101 7.45 3.57 -25.89
C GLY A 101 8.75 2.96 -26.43
N HIS A 102 8.73 2.57 -27.70
CA HIS A 102 9.93 2.12 -28.43
C HIS A 102 10.17 3.02 -29.65
N ARG A 103 11.38 2.95 -30.22
CA ARG A 103 11.70 3.69 -31.45
C ARG A 103 10.97 3.08 -32.65
N LEU A 104 10.45 3.93 -33.53
CA LEU A 104 9.79 3.49 -34.76
C LEU A 104 10.82 2.95 -35.76
N PRO A 105 10.44 1.99 -36.61
CA PRO A 105 11.38 1.40 -37.57
C PRO A 105 11.69 2.38 -38.70
N LEU A 106 12.92 2.31 -39.22
CA LEU A 106 13.36 2.99 -40.46
C LEU A 106 13.21 4.52 -40.46
N GLN A 107 13.27 5.16 -39.29
CA GLN A 107 13.24 6.63 -39.21
C GLN A 107 14.44 7.25 -39.94
N PRO A 108 14.26 8.30 -40.77
CA PRO A 108 15.37 8.97 -41.45
C PRO A 108 16.45 9.44 -40.47
N GLY A 109 17.72 9.22 -40.82
CA GLY A 109 18.88 9.62 -40.00
C GLY A 109 19.13 8.80 -38.72
N SER A 110 18.23 7.86 -38.35
CA SER A 110 18.35 7.09 -37.11
C SER A 110 19.40 5.97 -37.13
N GLY A 111 19.85 5.57 -38.32
CA GLY A 111 20.66 4.37 -38.52
C GLY A 111 19.85 3.07 -38.53
N SER A 112 18.51 3.19 -38.37
CA SER A 112 17.61 2.05 -38.47
C SER A 112 17.56 1.50 -39.88
N VAL A 113 17.77 0.19 -40.01
CA VAL A 113 17.87 -0.50 -41.29
C VAL A 113 17.26 -1.89 -41.17
N LEU A 114 16.57 -2.33 -42.22
CA LEU A 114 16.05 -3.69 -42.31
C LEU A 114 17.22 -4.66 -42.45
N LEU A 115 17.12 -5.81 -41.78
CA LEU A 115 18.15 -6.84 -41.82
C LEU A 115 17.64 -8.10 -42.55
N THR A 116 18.58 -8.89 -43.06
CA THR A 116 18.31 -10.27 -43.48
C THR A 116 18.19 -11.20 -42.26
N GLU A 117 17.85 -12.47 -42.49
CA GLU A 117 17.89 -13.50 -41.44
C GLU A 117 19.29 -13.73 -40.86
N ALA A 118 20.34 -13.43 -41.64
CA ALA A 118 21.74 -13.46 -41.19
C ALA A 118 22.17 -12.12 -40.53
N LEU A 119 21.20 -11.27 -40.17
CA LEU A 119 21.37 -9.95 -39.57
C LEU A 119 22.23 -8.98 -40.40
N GLN A 120 22.29 -9.18 -41.72
CA GLN A 120 23.03 -8.29 -42.62
C GLN A 120 22.15 -7.12 -43.07
N PRO A 121 22.66 -5.88 -43.13
CA PRO A 121 21.90 -4.73 -43.58
C PRO A 121 21.41 -4.87 -45.03
N VAL A 122 20.13 -4.57 -45.24
CA VAL A 122 19.46 -4.64 -46.55
C VAL A 122 19.13 -3.25 -47.10
N GLY A 123 18.80 -2.31 -46.22
CA GLY A 123 18.36 -0.97 -46.57
C GLY A 123 17.16 -0.51 -45.74
N ASN A 124 16.72 0.72 -45.94
CA ASN A 124 15.66 1.37 -45.15
C ASN A 124 14.40 1.67 -45.99
N HIS A 125 14.10 0.83 -46.97
CA HIS A 125 12.97 1.01 -47.88
C HIS A 125 11.65 0.56 -47.24
N LEU A 126 10.73 1.51 -47.02
CA LEU A 126 9.40 1.23 -46.44
C LEU A 126 8.60 0.18 -47.22
N GLY A 127 8.65 0.19 -48.56
CA GLY A 127 7.94 -0.80 -49.38
C GLY A 127 8.36 -2.24 -49.05
N ARG A 128 9.66 -2.47 -48.82
CA ARG A 128 10.16 -3.79 -48.43
C ARG A 128 9.76 -4.15 -46.99
N PHE A 129 9.74 -3.17 -46.09
CA PHE A 129 9.27 -3.37 -44.72
C PHE A 129 7.80 -3.78 -44.69
N TRP A 130 6.92 -3.07 -45.42
CA TRP A 130 5.49 -3.40 -45.49
C TRP A 130 5.25 -4.78 -46.11
N TRP A 131 5.95 -5.11 -47.20
CA TRP A 131 5.86 -6.44 -47.79
C TRP A 131 6.27 -7.54 -46.81
N SER A 132 7.36 -7.31 -46.06
CA SER A 132 7.81 -8.24 -45.02
C SER A 132 6.79 -8.33 -43.87
N TRP A 133 6.14 -7.21 -43.53
CA TRP A 133 5.12 -7.12 -42.50
C TRP A 133 3.90 -7.99 -42.83
N ASP A 134 3.34 -7.81 -44.02
CA ASP A 134 2.16 -8.56 -44.46
C ASP A 134 2.47 -10.05 -44.55
N PHE A 135 3.64 -10.40 -45.10
CA PHE A 135 4.09 -11.79 -45.17
C PHE A 135 4.28 -12.42 -43.78
N ALA A 136 4.96 -11.73 -42.86
CA ALA A 136 5.18 -12.24 -41.51
C ALA A 136 3.88 -12.34 -40.71
N ALA A 137 2.95 -11.39 -40.87
CA ALA A 137 1.64 -11.44 -40.21
C ALA A 137 0.82 -12.64 -40.69
N ALA A 138 0.80 -12.90 -42.00
CA ALA A 138 0.08 -14.03 -42.58
C ALA A 138 0.71 -15.39 -42.24
N ALA A 139 2.01 -15.43 -41.96
CA ALA A 139 2.75 -16.66 -41.68
C ALA A 139 2.71 -17.10 -40.20
N GLN A 140 2.13 -16.31 -39.29
CA GLN A 140 2.03 -16.72 -37.88
C GLN A 140 1.08 -17.92 -37.74
N ASP A 141 1.40 -18.84 -36.82
CA ASP A 141 0.43 -19.85 -36.36
C ASP A 141 -0.49 -19.18 -35.34
N PHE A 142 -1.45 -18.42 -35.88
CA PHE A 142 -2.35 -17.62 -35.07
C PHE A 142 -3.26 -18.45 -34.14
N PRO A 143 -3.79 -19.62 -34.54
CA PRO A 143 -4.49 -20.52 -33.62
C PRO A 143 -3.64 -20.96 -32.43
N LEU A 144 -2.38 -21.35 -32.65
CA LEU A 144 -1.46 -21.70 -31.56
C LEU A 144 -1.19 -20.50 -30.67
N LEU A 145 -0.98 -19.31 -31.25
CA LEU A 145 -0.78 -18.08 -30.49
C LEU A 145 -2.00 -17.69 -29.65
N GLN A 146 -3.21 -17.83 -30.17
CA GLN A 146 -4.43 -17.60 -29.38
C GLN A 146 -4.56 -18.58 -28.21
N ALA A 147 -4.25 -19.86 -28.45
CA ALA A 147 -4.24 -20.87 -27.39
C ALA A 147 -3.18 -20.56 -26.32
N ALA A 148 -1.99 -20.14 -26.74
CA ALA A 148 -0.90 -19.71 -25.85
C ALA A 148 -1.29 -18.47 -25.04
N ILE A 149 -1.93 -17.47 -25.65
CA ILE A 149 -2.43 -16.27 -24.97
C ILE A 149 -3.47 -16.64 -23.89
N ALA A 150 -4.41 -17.53 -24.22
CA ALA A 150 -5.39 -18.04 -23.26
C ALA A 150 -4.74 -18.85 -22.12
N ALA A 151 -3.66 -19.60 -22.40
CA ALA A 151 -2.89 -20.32 -21.40
C ALA A 151 -2.07 -19.38 -20.50
N GLY A 152 -1.37 -18.40 -21.07
CA GLY A 152 -0.60 -17.38 -20.34
C GLY A 152 -1.47 -16.62 -19.34
N ARG A 153 -2.69 -16.24 -19.74
CA ARG A 153 -3.69 -15.64 -18.83
C ARG A 153 -4.05 -16.55 -17.65
N ARG A 154 -4.22 -17.85 -17.89
CA ARG A 154 -4.51 -18.85 -16.83
C ARG A 154 -3.31 -19.07 -15.92
N ASN A 155 -2.10 -19.18 -16.47
CA ASN A 155 -0.87 -19.39 -15.71
C ASN A 155 -0.55 -18.21 -14.81
N ARG A 156 -0.77 -16.96 -15.26
CA ARG A 156 -0.67 -15.80 -14.39
C ARG A 156 -1.69 -15.80 -13.25
N LYS A 157 -2.94 -16.19 -13.53
CA LYS A 157 -3.95 -16.38 -12.46
C LYS A 157 -3.53 -17.46 -11.47
N ARG A 158 -2.86 -18.53 -11.94
CA ARG A 158 -2.29 -19.58 -11.09
C ARG A 158 -1.07 -19.12 -10.30
N SER A 159 -0.12 -18.39 -10.88
CA SER A 159 1.01 -17.81 -10.15
C SER A 159 0.56 -16.83 -9.06
N LYS A 160 -0.45 -15.99 -9.34
CA LYS A 160 -1.11 -15.17 -8.29
C LYS A 160 -1.86 -16.01 -7.23
N ARG A 161 -2.24 -17.25 -7.56
CA ARG A 161 -2.91 -18.20 -6.65
C ARG A 161 -1.94 -19.17 -5.97
N MET A 162 -0.71 -19.33 -6.46
CA MET A 162 0.42 -19.84 -5.69
C MET A 162 0.81 -18.75 -4.69
N LEU A 163 -0.12 -18.50 -3.76
CA LEU A 163 0.25 -18.23 -2.39
C LEU A 163 1.26 -19.32 -2.01
N THR A 164 2.36 -18.94 -1.38
CA THR A 164 3.18 -19.88 -0.62
C THR A 164 2.21 -20.77 0.16
N THR A 165 2.30 -22.09 -0.06
CA THR A 165 1.47 -23.04 0.69
C THR A 165 1.62 -22.69 2.17
N PHE A 166 0.54 -22.78 2.96
CA PHE A 166 0.58 -22.39 4.37
C PHE A 166 1.75 -23.05 5.13
N ASP A 167 2.10 -24.30 4.76
CA ASP A 167 3.28 -25.00 5.24
C ASP A 167 4.61 -24.42 4.72
N HIS A 168 4.74 -24.08 3.44
CA HIS A 168 5.95 -23.44 2.92
C HIS A 168 6.20 -22.08 3.58
N TRP A 169 5.16 -21.29 3.80
CA TRP A 169 5.31 -20.02 4.53
C TRP A 169 5.78 -20.25 5.97
N ARG A 170 5.30 -21.31 6.64
CA ARG A 170 5.81 -21.70 7.96
C ARG A 170 7.29 -22.04 7.89
N GLU A 171 7.69 -22.88 6.94
CA GLU A 171 9.08 -23.32 6.82
C GLU A 171 10.01 -22.18 6.42
N ASP A 172 9.59 -21.27 5.55
CA ASP A 172 10.35 -20.06 5.18
C ASP A 172 10.59 -19.17 6.41
N LEU A 173 9.55 -18.91 7.21
CA LEU A 173 9.70 -18.14 8.45
C LEU A 173 10.65 -18.84 9.43
N ARG A 174 10.55 -20.17 9.56
CA ARG A 174 11.43 -20.94 10.45
C ARG A 174 12.88 -20.95 9.96
N ALA A 175 13.10 -21.08 8.67
CA ALA A 175 14.43 -21.04 8.07
C ALA A 175 15.10 -19.69 8.35
N GLU A 176 14.38 -18.59 8.16
CA GLU A 176 14.88 -17.24 8.40
C GLU A 176 15.16 -16.96 9.89
N ILE A 177 14.27 -17.43 10.79
CA ILE A 177 14.51 -17.33 12.25
C ILE A 177 15.72 -18.18 12.66
N THR A 178 15.92 -19.34 12.02
CA THR A 178 17.05 -20.25 12.30
C THR A 178 18.38 -19.69 11.78
N GLU A 179 18.38 -19.09 10.59
CA GLU A 179 19.52 -18.38 10.03
C GLU A 179 19.91 -17.18 10.92
N GLY A 180 18.90 -16.49 11.45
CA GLY A 180 19.08 -15.42 12.42
C GLY A 180 19.56 -14.12 11.80
N TRP A 181 20.54 -13.49 12.43
CA TRP A 181 21.05 -12.18 12.06
C TRP A 181 22.30 -12.32 11.19
N THR A 182 22.26 -11.79 9.97
CA THR A 182 23.36 -11.88 8.99
C THR A 182 23.97 -10.53 8.62
N ALA A 183 23.26 -9.43 8.90
CA ALA A 183 23.73 -8.08 8.60
C ALA A 183 23.09 -7.01 9.52
N HIS A 184 23.70 -5.82 9.54
CA HIS A 184 23.09 -4.66 10.20
C HIS A 184 21.79 -4.21 9.49
N GLY A 185 20.86 -3.62 10.24
CA GLY A 185 19.60 -3.07 9.71
C GLY A 185 18.44 -4.06 9.64
N GLN A 186 18.64 -5.33 10.03
CA GLN A 186 17.63 -6.38 9.94
C GLN A 186 16.58 -6.39 11.05
N THR A 187 16.73 -5.59 12.11
CA THR A 187 15.90 -5.67 13.32
C THR A 187 14.40 -5.62 13.03
N ASN A 188 13.93 -4.68 12.22
CA ASN A 188 12.50 -4.57 11.93
C ASN A 188 11.97 -5.77 11.13
N HIS A 189 12.78 -6.26 10.20
CA HIS A 189 12.43 -7.41 9.38
C HIS A 189 12.35 -8.67 10.23
N LEU A 190 13.40 -8.98 11.01
CA LEU A 190 13.44 -10.21 11.80
C LEU A 190 12.37 -10.23 12.90
N LEU A 191 12.12 -9.11 13.59
CA LEU A 191 11.04 -9.02 14.59
C LEU A 191 9.66 -9.22 13.97
N LYS A 192 9.44 -8.74 12.74
CA LYS A 192 8.21 -9.02 11.99
C LYS A 192 8.07 -10.51 11.72
N GLN A 193 9.11 -11.17 11.24
CA GLN A 193 9.06 -12.60 10.87
C GLN A 193 8.84 -13.49 12.08
N ILE A 194 9.58 -13.24 13.17
CA ILE A 194 9.39 -13.91 14.46
C ILE A 194 7.96 -13.71 14.95
N GLY A 195 7.45 -12.46 14.96
CA GLY A 195 6.11 -12.20 15.46
C GLY A 195 5.00 -12.77 14.55
N CYS A 196 5.20 -12.81 13.23
CA CYS A 196 4.29 -13.50 12.32
C CYS A 196 4.24 -15.00 12.64
N HIS A 197 5.40 -15.61 12.85
CA HIS A 197 5.48 -17.01 13.26
C HIS A 197 4.74 -17.25 14.59
N GLY A 198 5.01 -16.43 15.61
CA GLY A 198 4.36 -16.52 16.92
C GLY A 198 2.85 -16.28 16.90
N ARG A 199 2.37 -15.30 16.11
CA ARG A 199 0.95 -14.98 16.03
C ARG A 199 0.16 -16.01 15.24
N VAL A 200 0.65 -16.37 14.05
CA VAL A 200 -0.10 -17.18 13.08
C VAL A 200 -0.03 -18.66 13.43
N PHE A 201 1.15 -19.16 13.81
CA PHE A 201 1.37 -20.59 13.99
C PHE A 201 1.36 -21.02 15.47
N LEU A 202 1.79 -20.15 16.39
CA LEU A 202 1.76 -20.44 17.83
C LEU A 202 0.52 -19.84 18.53
N GLY A 203 -0.25 -18.99 17.84
CA GLY A 203 -1.47 -18.38 18.37
C GLY A 203 -1.26 -17.37 19.51
N LEU A 204 -0.04 -16.84 19.67
CA LEU A 204 0.30 -15.92 20.75
C LEU A 204 -0.34 -14.53 20.54
N SER A 205 -0.54 -13.79 21.64
CA SER A 205 -1.06 -12.42 21.67
C SER A 205 -0.54 -11.64 22.88
N GLY A 206 -0.69 -10.32 22.83
CA GLY A 206 -0.37 -9.38 23.89
C GLY A 206 1.07 -9.51 24.34
N ASP A 207 1.24 -9.52 25.66
CA ASP A 207 2.56 -9.62 26.28
C ASP A 207 3.26 -10.94 25.95
N ALA A 208 2.51 -12.05 25.81
CA ALA A 208 3.09 -13.34 25.45
C ALA A 208 3.72 -13.33 24.04
N LEU A 209 3.11 -12.61 23.09
CA LEU A 209 3.69 -12.42 21.76
C LEU A 209 4.92 -11.51 21.82
N ALA A 210 4.89 -10.45 22.63
CA ALA A 210 6.03 -9.55 22.80
C ALA A 210 7.24 -10.27 23.41
N THR A 211 7.04 -11.04 24.49
CA THR A 211 8.06 -11.87 25.12
C THR A 211 8.63 -12.89 24.14
N TYR A 212 7.78 -13.60 23.39
CA TYR A 212 8.23 -14.55 22.37
C TYR A 212 9.11 -13.88 21.30
N ILE A 213 8.72 -12.69 20.84
CA ILE A 213 9.49 -11.94 19.85
C ILE A 213 10.87 -11.56 20.41
N GLU A 214 10.91 -11.06 21.65
CA GLU A 214 12.13 -10.63 22.32
C GLU A 214 13.09 -11.81 22.58
N ASP A 215 12.59 -12.88 23.16
CA ASP A 215 13.40 -14.05 23.54
C ASP A 215 13.95 -14.75 22.30
N THR A 216 13.10 -14.94 21.28
CA THR A 216 13.54 -15.56 20.02
C THR A 216 14.57 -14.67 19.33
N ALA A 217 14.36 -13.36 19.28
CA ALA A 217 15.30 -12.43 18.66
C ALA A 217 16.69 -12.45 19.33
N ARG A 218 16.73 -12.58 20.66
CA ARG A 218 17.98 -12.71 21.43
C ARG A 218 18.66 -14.06 21.24
N ALA A 219 17.88 -15.13 21.08
CA ALA A 219 18.38 -16.48 20.89
C ALA A 219 18.88 -16.74 19.45
N CYS A 220 18.42 -15.98 18.46
CA CYS A 220 18.85 -16.11 17.07
C CYS A 220 20.37 -15.88 16.90
N PRO A 221 21.05 -16.70 16.07
CA PRO A 221 22.48 -16.53 15.77
C PRO A 221 22.80 -15.12 15.28
N GLY A 222 23.95 -14.56 15.68
CA GLY A 222 24.40 -13.24 15.21
C GLY A 222 23.73 -12.04 15.89
N TYR A 223 22.85 -12.23 16.88
CA TYR A 223 22.18 -11.14 17.59
C TYR A 223 23.16 -10.10 18.15
N GLN A 224 24.15 -10.53 18.93
CA GLN A 224 25.14 -9.62 19.53
C GLN A 224 26.04 -8.94 18.49
N GLN A 225 26.27 -9.58 17.35
CA GLN A 225 27.18 -9.10 16.31
C GLN A 225 26.49 -8.06 15.39
N TRP A 226 25.23 -8.30 15.03
CA TRP A 226 24.57 -7.55 13.97
C TRP A 226 23.43 -6.65 14.45
N CYS A 227 22.78 -6.99 15.58
CA CYS A 227 21.69 -6.17 16.12
C CYS A 227 22.25 -4.95 16.86
N ARG A 228 21.98 -3.75 16.32
CA ARG A 228 22.36 -2.47 16.97
C ARG A 228 21.33 -1.98 18.00
N HIS A 229 20.21 -2.69 18.12
CA HIS A 229 19.09 -2.33 18.99
C HIS A 229 19.02 -3.21 20.24
N THR A 230 20.15 -3.73 20.71
CA THR A 230 20.23 -4.60 21.89
C THR A 230 19.61 -3.96 23.13
N HIS A 231 19.91 -2.69 23.38
CA HIS A 231 19.43 -1.91 24.52
C HIS A 231 17.92 -1.59 24.48
N GLU A 232 17.28 -1.68 23.31
CA GLU A 232 15.85 -1.34 23.15
C GLU A 232 15.02 -2.46 22.52
N ILE A 233 15.55 -3.68 22.47
CA ILE A 233 14.92 -4.80 21.77
C ILE A 233 13.54 -5.14 22.35
N ALA A 234 13.39 -5.06 23.67
CA ALA A 234 12.14 -5.30 24.38
C ALA A 234 11.04 -4.31 23.94
N ARG A 235 11.38 -3.02 23.89
CA ARG A 235 10.48 -1.96 23.44
C ARG A 235 10.06 -2.17 21.98
N LYS A 236 10.99 -2.60 21.13
CA LYS A 236 10.70 -2.90 19.71
C LYS A 236 9.85 -4.15 19.56
N ALA A 237 10.10 -5.20 20.33
CA ALA A 237 9.32 -6.43 20.33
C ALA A 237 7.86 -6.15 20.72
N PHE A 238 7.63 -5.33 21.75
CA PHE A 238 6.28 -4.89 22.14
C PHE A 238 5.57 -4.10 21.04
N SER A 239 6.28 -3.16 20.40
CA SER A 239 5.73 -2.38 19.27
C SER A 239 5.35 -3.29 18.09
N TRP A 240 6.20 -4.26 17.76
CA TRP A 240 5.96 -5.23 16.70
C TRP A 240 4.82 -6.20 17.04
N ALA A 241 4.70 -6.67 18.28
CA ALA A 241 3.59 -7.49 18.72
C ALA A 241 2.24 -6.78 18.45
N ARG A 242 2.09 -5.53 18.92
CA ARG A 242 0.87 -4.74 18.68
C ARG A 242 0.60 -4.52 17.19
N SER A 243 1.65 -4.27 16.40
CA SER A 243 1.52 -4.11 14.96
C SER A 243 1.00 -5.40 14.31
N ILE A 244 1.62 -6.53 14.62
CA ILE A 244 1.33 -7.84 14.04
C ILE A 244 -0.09 -8.29 14.38
N GLU A 245 -0.57 -8.05 15.59
CA GLU A 245 -1.96 -8.36 15.97
C GLU A 245 -3.01 -7.66 15.12
N ASN A 246 -2.72 -6.47 14.59
CA ASN A 246 -3.64 -5.76 13.71
C ASN A 246 -3.70 -6.38 12.30
N PHE A 247 -2.69 -7.14 11.90
CA PHE A 247 -2.54 -7.65 10.53
C PHE A 247 -2.64 -9.17 10.42
N TYR A 248 -2.38 -9.92 11.49
CA TYR A 248 -2.25 -11.38 11.47
C TYR A 248 -3.12 -12.07 12.53
N TYR A 249 -3.70 -13.21 12.14
CA TYR A 249 -4.62 -13.99 12.96
C TYR A 249 -4.09 -15.41 13.17
N PRO A 250 -4.37 -16.06 14.32
CA PRO A 250 -3.99 -17.44 14.57
C PRO A 250 -4.66 -18.38 13.56
N ALA A 251 -3.89 -19.29 12.98
CA ALA A 251 -4.39 -20.25 12.01
C ALA A 251 -5.34 -21.30 12.61
N SER A 252 -5.25 -21.54 13.91
CA SER A 252 -6.16 -22.39 14.68
C SER A 252 -7.45 -21.69 15.12
N SER A 253 -7.61 -20.38 14.85
CA SER A 253 -8.82 -19.67 15.22
C SER A 253 -9.94 -19.97 14.22
N PRO A 254 -11.07 -20.56 14.64
CA PRO A 254 -12.21 -20.89 13.77
C PRO A 254 -12.89 -19.67 13.15
N GLU A 255 -12.45 -18.46 13.48
CA GLU A 255 -12.95 -17.19 12.94
C GLU A 255 -12.31 -16.80 11.59
N THR A 256 -11.88 -17.78 10.79
CA THR A 256 -11.29 -17.47 9.48
C THR A 256 -12.37 -17.31 8.40
N LYS A 257 -12.65 -16.03 8.09
CA LYS A 257 -13.19 -15.45 6.83
C LYS A 257 -14.72 -15.36 6.68
N THR A 258 -15.27 -14.21 7.06
CA THR A 258 -16.09 -13.48 6.09
C THR A 258 -15.18 -12.51 5.34
N ARG A 259 -14.91 -12.85 4.07
CA ARG A 259 -14.46 -11.88 3.09
C ARG A 259 -15.52 -10.78 3.04
N SER A 260 -15.10 -9.54 3.28
CA SER A 260 -15.88 -8.34 3.03
C SER A 260 -16.42 -8.37 1.59
N GLY A 261 -17.69 -8.76 1.44
CA GLY A 261 -18.30 -8.87 0.11
C GLY A 261 -19.60 -9.66 0.00
N ASP A 262 -20.31 -9.97 1.09
CA ASP A 262 -21.66 -10.56 1.00
C ASP A 262 -22.70 -9.63 1.67
N PRO A 263 -23.74 -9.14 0.95
CA PRO A 263 -24.66 -8.11 1.46
C PRO A 263 -25.66 -8.57 2.54
N GLN A 264 -25.58 -9.81 3.02
CA GLN A 264 -26.65 -10.42 3.80
C GLN A 264 -26.17 -11.01 5.14
N GLN A 265 -25.42 -10.26 5.94
CA GLN A 265 -25.24 -10.57 7.37
C GLN A 265 -25.36 -9.29 8.22
N ALA A 266 -26.04 -9.43 9.36
CA ALA A 266 -26.35 -8.36 10.30
C ALA A 266 -25.09 -7.58 10.74
N PRO A 267 -25.23 -6.30 11.15
CA PRO A 267 -24.07 -5.42 11.36
C PRO A 267 -23.14 -6.00 12.43
N LEU A 268 -21.86 -6.17 12.07
CA LEU A 268 -20.79 -6.46 13.02
C LEU A 268 -20.77 -5.40 14.15
N PRO A 269 -20.41 -5.76 15.39
CA PRO A 269 -20.30 -4.79 16.48
C PRO A 269 -19.23 -3.76 16.11
N ASP A 270 -19.63 -2.49 16.14
CA ASP A 270 -18.83 -1.36 15.70
C ASP A 270 -17.54 -1.22 16.54
N GLY A 271 -16.43 -1.77 16.05
CA GLY A 271 -15.14 -1.74 16.75
C GLY A 271 -14.63 -0.31 17.03
N ASN A 272 -15.15 0.69 16.30
CA ASN A 272 -14.89 2.09 16.62
C ASN A 272 -15.63 2.53 17.88
N LYS A 273 -16.85 2.02 18.13
CA LYS A 273 -17.57 2.25 19.39
C LYS A 273 -16.86 1.59 20.56
N ALA A 274 -16.30 0.39 20.39
CA ALA A 274 -15.52 -0.28 21.44
C ALA A 274 -14.25 0.52 21.80
N LYS A 275 -13.51 1.00 20.78
CA LYS A 275 -12.32 1.85 20.98
C LYS A 275 -12.67 3.22 21.56
N GLN A 276 -13.80 3.80 21.15
CA GLN A 276 -14.29 5.06 21.71
C GLN A 276 -14.68 4.89 23.17
N TRP A 277 -15.42 3.83 23.50
CA TRP A 277 -15.81 3.50 24.87
C TRP A 277 -14.59 3.29 25.78
N ASP A 278 -13.57 2.54 25.34
CA ASP A 278 -12.33 2.36 26.09
C ASP A 278 -11.62 3.70 26.37
N ALA A 279 -11.51 4.57 25.35
CA ALA A 279 -10.93 5.90 25.52
C ALA A 279 -11.72 6.75 26.52
N THR A 280 -13.06 6.71 26.44
CA THR A 280 -13.95 7.39 27.38
C THR A 280 -13.75 6.87 28.82
N GLN A 281 -13.68 5.56 29.02
CA GLN A 281 -13.47 4.98 30.36
C GLN A 281 -12.12 5.36 30.95
N ARG A 282 -11.05 5.37 30.15
CA ARG A 282 -9.72 5.81 30.60
C ARG A 282 -9.68 7.28 31.00
N ILE A 283 -10.39 8.15 30.27
CA ILE A 283 -10.51 9.57 30.60
C ILE A 283 -11.26 9.76 31.92
N ILE A 284 -12.39 9.06 32.11
CA ILE A 284 -13.16 9.13 33.36
C ILE A 284 -12.34 8.59 34.54
N GLN A 285 -11.59 7.51 34.35
CA GLN A 285 -10.76 6.94 35.41
C GLN A 285 -9.59 7.87 35.78
N ALA A 286 -8.96 8.52 34.79
CA ALA A 286 -7.95 9.54 35.03
C ALA A 286 -8.52 10.71 35.83
N LEU A 287 -9.72 11.18 35.47
CA LEU A 287 -10.41 12.25 36.20
C LEU A 287 -10.70 11.86 37.67
N LYS A 288 -11.18 10.63 37.90
CA LYS A 288 -11.39 10.11 39.27
C LYS A 288 -10.10 10.13 40.09
N SER A 289 -9.00 9.63 39.54
CA SER A 289 -7.70 9.65 40.25
C SER A 289 -7.26 11.08 40.61
N LEU A 290 -7.48 12.02 39.69
CA LEU A 290 -7.12 13.44 39.81
C LEU A 290 -7.94 14.21 40.84
N ILE A 291 -9.17 13.76 41.09
CA ILE A 291 -10.00 14.28 42.17
C ILE A 291 -9.61 13.64 43.51
N GLN A 292 -9.40 12.31 43.52
CA GLN A 292 -9.09 11.54 44.73
C GLN A 292 -7.76 11.93 45.37
N ASP A 293 -6.73 12.21 44.56
CA ASP A 293 -5.42 12.63 45.05
C ASP A 293 -5.32 14.15 45.30
N GLY A 294 -6.40 14.91 45.03
CA GLY A 294 -6.46 16.35 45.23
C GLY A 294 -5.70 17.18 44.21
N THR A 295 -5.06 16.58 43.20
CA THR A 295 -4.25 17.31 42.19
C THR A 295 -5.09 18.35 41.45
N TYR A 296 -6.40 18.12 41.29
CA TYR A 296 -7.29 19.07 40.63
C TYR A 296 -7.28 20.49 41.24
N GLN A 297 -6.93 20.63 42.52
CA GLN A 297 -6.90 21.92 43.22
C GLN A 297 -5.75 22.81 42.77
N THR A 298 -4.69 22.24 42.18
CA THR A 298 -3.52 22.99 41.71
C THR A 298 -3.61 23.36 40.23
N LEU A 299 -4.69 22.99 39.54
CA LEU A 299 -4.85 23.17 38.09
C LEU A 299 -5.68 24.43 37.80
N GLU A 300 -5.01 25.50 37.37
CA GLU A 300 -5.63 26.82 37.15
C GLU A 300 -6.21 27.00 35.74
N SER A 301 -5.63 26.36 34.71
CA SER A 301 -6.08 26.51 33.32
C SER A 301 -6.60 25.21 32.71
N VAL A 302 -7.49 25.33 31.71
CA VAL A 302 -8.00 24.18 30.93
C VAL A 302 -6.86 23.39 30.27
N THR A 303 -5.75 24.06 29.95
CA THR A 303 -4.57 23.44 29.37
C THR A 303 -3.83 22.56 30.36
N ASP A 304 -3.79 22.96 31.64
CA ASP A 304 -3.18 22.16 32.72
C ASP A 304 -4.01 20.90 32.99
N TRP A 305 -5.35 21.05 33.03
CA TRP A 305 -6.29 19.93 33.08
C TRP A 305 -6.07 18.96 31.90
N ALA A 306 -5.99 19.47 30.68
CA ALA A 306 -5.81 18.63 29.49
C ALA A 306 -4.49 17.86 29.52
N SER A 307 -3.41 18.51 29.95
CA SER A 307 -2.07 17.91 30.02
C SER A 307 -2.01 16.80 31.06
N GLU A 308 -2.57 17.04 32.25
CA GLU A 308 -2.57 16.09 33.36
C GLU A 308 -3.47 14.86 33.05
N ILE A 309 -4.65 15.09 32.47
CA ILE A 309 -5.55 14.00 32.07
C ILE A 309 -4.96 13.19 30.90
N VAL A 310 -4.30 13.82 29.93
CA VAL A 310 -3.59 13.13 28.85
C VAL A 310 -2.51 12.20 29.42
N ALA A 311 -1.71 12.70 30.35
CA ALA A 311 -0.64 11.93 30.99
C ALA A 311 -1.19 10.70 31.73
N ARG A 312 -2.29 10.87 32.49
CA ARG A 312 -2.93 9.81 33.28
C ARG A 312 -3.73 8.82 32.43
N ALA A 313 -4.51 9.30 31.48
CA ALA A 313 -5.35 8.47 30.60
C ALA A 313 -4.56 7.78 29.47
N ARG A 314 -3.29 8.19 29.26
CA ARG A 314 -2.40 7.73 28.19
C ARG A 314 -3.08 7.81 26.82
N CYS A 315 -3.63 8.97 26.50
CA CYS A 315 -4.34 9.23 25.24
C CYS A 315 -3.77 10.45 24.51
N SER A 316 -4.10 10.62 23.23
CA SER A 316 -3.69 11.82 22.50
C SER A 316 -4.58 13.02 22.87
N LEU A 317 -4.05 14.25 22.74
CA LEU A 317 -4.83 15.47 22.92
C LEU A 317 -6.07 15.50 21.99
N SER A 318 -5.93 15.01 20.76
CA SER A 318 -7.05 14.87 19.81
C SER A 318 -8.14 13.92 20.34
N THR A 319 -7.74 12.79 20.94
CA THR A 319 -8.68 11.83 21.56
C THR A 319 -9.39 12.43 22.76
N LEU A 320 -8.66 13.23 23.57
CA LEU A 320 -9.22 13.92 24.72
C LEU A 320 -10.29 14.95 24.30
N TYR A 321 -10.01 15.81 23.31
CA TYR A 321 -10.98 16.80 22.83
C TYR A 321 -12.20 16.20 22.13
N LYS A 322 -12.09 15.00 21.54
CA LYS A 322 -13.25 14.25 21.02
C LYS A 322 -14.19 13.77 22.13
N ASN A 323 -13.73 13.75 23.39
CA ASN A 323 -14.47 13.32 24.57
C ASN A 323 -14.66 14.49 25.56
N ILE A 324 -14.80 15.73 25.06
CA ILE A 324 -14.81 16.96 25.88
C ILE A 324 -15.87 16.95 27.00
N GLU A 325 -16.98 16.25 26.78
CA GLU A 325 -18.10 16.10 27.71
C GLU A 325 -17.73 15.30 28.98
N HIS A 326 -16.58 14.62 29.00
CA HIS A 326 -16.20 13.71 30.07
C HIS A 326 -15.06 14.20 30.95
N TRP A 327 -14.46 15.37 30.67
CA TRP A 327 -13.30 15.85 31.42
C TRP A 327 -13.17 17.37 31.55
N HIS A 328 -13.72 18.13 30.60
CA HIS A 328 -13.46 19.58 30.55
C HIS A 328 -14.07 20.29 31.76
N PRO A 329 -13.32 21.15 32.49
CA PRO A 329 -13.74 21.66 33.79
C PRO A 329 -15.08 22.42 33.78
N ILE A 330 -15.40 23.09 32.67
CA ILE A 330 -16.65 23.86 32.49
C ILE A 330 -17.73 23.10 31.69
N LYS A 331 -17.34 22.11 30.88
CA LYS A 331 -18.25 21.47 29.90
C LYS A 331 -18.64 20.04 30.29
N SER A 332 -17.94 19.46 31.27
CA SER A 332 -18.19 18.11 31.77
C SER A 332 -19.16 18.16 32.94
N GLY A 333 -20.42 17.78 32.71
CA GLY A 333 -21.40 17.59 33.79
C GLY A 333 -21.02 16.44 34.75
N ILE A 334 -20.06 15.59 34.36
CA ILE A 334 -19.53 14.50 35.17
C ILE A 334 -18.57 15.03 36.25
N LEU A 335 -17.90 16.16 36.01
CA LEU A 335 -16.94 16.70 36.98
C LEU A 335 -17.62 17.12 38.28
N GLU A 336 -18.71 17.87 38.20
CA GLU A 336 -19.49 18.31 39.36
C GLU A 336 -19.97 17.11 40.18
N GLN A 337 -20.48 16.07 39.49
CA GLN A 337 -20.93 14.83 40.11
C GLN A 337 -19.80 14.08 40.83
N LEU A 338 -18.60 14.02 40.24
CA LEU A 338 -17.46 13.36 40.86
C LEU A 338 -16.90 14.16 42.05
N ILE A 339 -16.86 15.49 41.97
CA ILE A 339 -16.46 16.33 43.10
C ILE A 339 -17.44 16.12 44.26
N GLU A 340 -18.75 16.16 44.01
CA GLU A 340 -19.76 15.93 45.05
C GLU A 340 -19.63 14.55 45.72
N LEU A 341 -19.32 13.51 44.92
CA LEU A 341 -19.20 12.13 45.41
C LEU A 341 -17.94 11.88 46.27
N TYR A 342 -16.85 12.59 46.00
CA TYR A 342 -15.54 12.33 46.62
C TYR A 342 -15.05 13.44 47.57
N VAL A 343 -15.71 14.61 47.60
CA VAL A 343 -15.26 15.77 48.41
C VAL A 343 -16.23 16.12 49.55
N MET A 344 -17.51 15.75 49.49
CA MET A 344 -18.46 16.03 50.58
C MET A 344 -18.39 14.97 51.69
N PRO A 345 -18.13 15.33 52.97
CA PRO A 345 -18.24 14.38 54.07
C PRO A 345 -19.71 14.00 54.27
N ARG A 346 -20.02 12.70 54.18
CA ARG A 346 -21.31 12.17 54.65
C ARG A 346 -21.39 12.42 56.16
N SER A 347 -22.17 13.41 56.57
CA SER A 347 -22.60 13.56 57.96
C SER A 347 -23.58 12.43 58.29
N VAL A 348 -23.04 11.30 58.75
CA VAL A 348 -23.84 10.29 59.43
C VAL A 348 -24.00 10.75 60.88
N SER A 349 -25.26 11.00 61.23
CA SER A 349 -25.78 11.28 62.56
C SER A 349 -25.31 10.27 63.60
N ASP A 350 -24.78 10.74 64.73
CA ASP A 350 -24.87 9.99 65.99
C ASP A 350 -24.98 10.91 67.22
N SER A 351 -25.88 10.52 68.11
CA SER A 351 -26.04 10.85 69.53
C SER A 351 -26.41 12.30 69.94
N GLY A 352 -27.61 12.42 70.53
CA GLY A 352 -28.10 13.64 71.16
C GLY A 352 -27.63 13.85 72.59
N ARG A 353 -27.69 15.11 73.05
CA ARG A 353 -28.21 15.57 74.35
C ARG A 353 -28.01 17.08 74.50
N ASN A 354 -29.14 17.74 74.79
CA ASN A 354 -29.39 18.89 75.66
C ASN A 354 -28.43 20.11 75.79
N GLU A 355 -29.10 21.25 75.67
CA GLU A 355 -28.98 22.49 76.47
C GLU A 355 -28.01 23.62 76.06
N ALA A 356 -28.66 24.68 75.56
CA ALA A 356 -28.62 26.08 76.02
C ALA A 356 -27.39 26.98 75.79
N HIS A 357 -27.75 28.22 75.41
CA HIS A 357 -27.09 29.52 75.62
C HIS A 357 -26.11 30.10 74.56
N SER A 358 -26.62 31.18 73.94
CA SER A 358 -26.01 32.51 73.71
C SER A 358 -24.76 32.66 72.83
N GLY A 359 -24.86 33.57 71.84
CA GLY A 359 -23.72 34.38 71.38
C GLY A 359 -23.54 34.48 69.86
N ASN A 360 -24.17 35.49 69.24
CA ASN A 360 -23.69 36.12 68.00
C ASN A 360 -22.50 37.07 68.36
N PRO A 361 -21.63 37.60 67.45
CA PRO A 361 -21.65 37.51 65.98
C PRO A 361 -20.28 37.35 65.24
N ASN A 362 -20.41 37.03 63.93
CA ASN A 362 -19.66 37.37 62.70
C ASN A 362 -18.52 38.44 62.76
N PRO A 363 -17.59 38.60 61.76
CA PRO A 363 -17.71 38.24 60.33
C PRO A 363 -16.42 37.80 59.56
N TYR A 364 -16.57 37.26 58.34
CA TYR A 364 -16.00 37.79 57.06
C TYR A 364 -16.10 36.79 55.89
N LEU A 365 -16.39 37.34 54.70
CA LEU A 365 -16.26 36.83 53.33
C LEU A 365 -17.45 36.09 52.68
N MET A 366 -18.41 36.91 52.23
CA MET A 366 -19.22 36.72 51.03
C MET A 366 -18.90 37.86 50.05
N ASN A 367 -18.55 37.54 48.80
CA ASN A 367 -18.64 38.34 47.57
C ASN A 367 -17.82 37.58 46.48
N GLY A 368 -18.26 37.24 45.28
CA GLY A 368 -19.52 37.40 44.56
C GLY A 368 -19.26 37.00 43.09
N PHE A 369 -19.99 36.02 42.55
CA PHE A 369 -19.98 35.75 41.11
C PHE A 369 -21.00 36.67 40.43
N LYS A 370 -20.50 37.54 39.53
CA LYS A 370 -21.37 38.35 38.65
C LYS A 370 -21.67 37.57 37.36
N SER A 371 -22.95 37.35 37.13
CA SER A 371 -23.54 36.89 35.87
C SER A 371 -23.30 37.87 34.72
N LEU A 372 -23.06 37.36 33.52
CA LEU A 372 -23.17 38.11 32.26
C LEU A 372 -24.06 37.36 31.25
N PRO A 373 -24.73 38.09 30.33
CA PRO A 373 -26.05 37.73 29.84
C PRO A 373 -26.05 36.83 28.59
N LEU A 374 -27.09 35.98 28.52
CA LEU A 374 -27.50 35.24 27.32
C LEU A 374 -28.37 36.11 26.41
N SER A 375 -28.14 36.03 25.09
CA SER A 375 -29.14 35.91 24.00
C SER A 375 -28.54 36.34 22.62
N PRO A 376 -29.19 36.14 21.46
CA PRO A 376 -29.66 34.86 20.87
C PRO A 376 -29.52 34.80 19.30
N PHE A 377 -30.11 33.77 18.65
CA PHE A 377 -30.39 33.57 17.19
C PHE A 377 -29.20 33.10 16.31
N THR A 378 -29.27 32.15 15.36
CA THR A 378 -30.35 31.44 14.59
C THR A 378 -29.67 30.28 13.83
N HIS A 379 -30.11 29.01 13.85
CA HIS A 379 -31.22 28.31 13.16
C HIS A 379 -30.99 27.91 11.67
N LEU A 380 -31.43 26.68 11.35
CA LEU A 380 -31.78 26.04 10.06
C LEU A 380 -30.67 25.18 9.42
N GLU A 381 -30.66 23.84 9.53
CA GLU A 381 -31.59 22.77 9.09
C GLU A 381 -31.91 22.69 7.59
N GLY A 382 -31.83 21.44 7.07
CA GLY A 382 -32.32 20.97 5.77
C GLY A 382 -31.21 20.30 4.95
N GLY A 383 -31.26 19.05 4.52
CA GLY A 383 -32.37 18.11 4.36
C GLY A 383 -32.04 17.27 3.11
N MET A 384 -31.68 15.99 3.30
CA MET A 384 -31.46 15.03 2.22
C MET A 384 -32.79 14.66 1.54
N LYS A 385 -32.84 14.73 0.20
CA LYS A 385 -33.89 14.09 -0.60
C LYS A 385 -33.28 13.24 -1.71
N SER A 386 -33.81 12.03 -1.83
CA SER A 386 -33.59 11.02 -2.86
C SER A 386 -34.31 11.34 -4.18
N SER A 387 -33.72 10.97 -5.32
CA SER A 387 -34.40 10.36 -6.50
C SER A 387 -33.32 9.95 -7.53
N ALA A 388 -33.22 8.67 -7.92
CA ALA A 388 -33.92 7.95 -9.00
C ALA A 388 -33.25 8.08 -10.39
N PHE A 389 -33.00 6.88 -10.95
CA PHE A 389 -32.50 6.51 -12.28
C PHE A 389 -32.90 7.42 -13.46
N LYS A 390 -31.96 7.60 -14.41
CA LYS A 390 -32.23 7.61 -15.87
C LYS A 390 -30.98 7.22 -16.68
N THR A 391 -31.12 6.12 -17.40
CA THR A 391 -30.26 5.66 -18.50
C THR A 391 -30.57 6.49 -19.75
N LEU A 392 -29.56 6.96 -20.51
CA LEU A 392 -29.68 7.10 -21.97
C LEU A 392 -28.33 7.22 -22.71
N HIS A 393 -28.38 6.79 -23.96
CA HIS A 393 -27.36 6.39 -24.93
C HIS A 393 -26.36 7.41 -25.53
N LYS A 394 -25.24 6.82 -26.00
CA LYS A 394 -24.49 6.98 -27.29
C LYS A 394 -24.34 8.37 -27.93
N LYS A 395 -23.09 8.72 -28.29
CA LYS A 395 -22.60 9.15 -29.63
C LYS A 395 -21.08 9.46 -29.57
N THR A 396 -20.24 8.66 -30.22
CA THR A 396 -19.46 9.00 -31.45
C THR A 396 -18.69 10.33 -31.41
N LEU A 397 -17.35 10.24 -31.40
CA LEU A 397 -16.47 11.29 -31.91
C LEU A 397 -15.39 10.65 -32.79
N SER A 398 -15.50 10.97 -34.08
CA SER A 398 -14.50 10.78 -35.14
C SER A 398 -13.39 11.86 -35.02
N PRO A 399 -12.29 11.76 -35.79
CA PRO A 399 -11.03 12.45 -35.49
C PRO A 399 -11.01 13.89 -36.01
N GLY A 400 -10.53 14.82 -35.18
CA GLY A 400 -10.27 16.20 -35.56
C GLY A 400 -8.89 16.37 -36.18
N VAL A 401 -8.89 16.79 -37.45
CA VAL A 401 -7.76 17.31 -38.22
C VAL A 401 -7.62 18.81 -37.91
N PHE A 402 -6.43 19.26 -37.50
CA PHE A 402 -5.79 20.60 -37.62
C PHE A 402 -4.55 20.53 -36.69
N GLY A 403 -3.29 20.78 -37.06
CA GLY A 403 -2.74 21.65 -38.09
C GLY A 403 -2.13 22.91 -37.43
N GLY A 404 -0.79 22.99 -37.32
CA GLY A 404 -0.03 24.19 -36.91
C GLY A 404 1.18 23.85 -36.03
N CYS A 405 2.41 23.72 -36.55
CA CYS A 405 3.38 24.75 -37.01
C CYS A 405 4.11 25.48 -35.87
N GLY A 406 5.45 25.42 -35.88
CA GLY A 406 6.31 26.47 -35.31
C GLY A 406 7.54 25.99 -34.54
N GLY A 407 8.61 25.61 -35.25
CA GLY A 407 9.95 25.50 -34.65
C GLY A 407 10.67 26.85 -34.58
N LYS A 408 11.76 26.88 -33.80
CA LYS A 408 13.08 27.47 -34.11
C LYS A 408 13.82 27.76 -32.80
N GLU A 409 14.78 26.91 -32.44
CA GLU A 409 16.03 27.40 -31.86
C GLU A 409 17.20 26.78 -32.59
N ARG A 410 18.13 27.67 -32.96
CA ARG A 410 19.27 27.47 -33.83
C ARG A 410 20.42 26.89 -32.99
N PHE A 411 21.14 25.92 -33.53
CA PHE A 411 22.53 25.70 -33.14
C PHE A 411 23.42 25.84 -34.38
N SER A 412 24.37 26.76 -34.28
CA SER A 412 25.39 27.07 -35.28
C SER A 412 26.43 25.94 -35.38
N PRO A 413 27.02 25.68 -36.56
CA PRO A 413 28.20 24.83 -36.68
C PRO A 413 29.49 25.65 -36.55
N GLY A 414 30.45 25.12 -35.78
CA GLY A 414 31.86 25.53 -35.76
C GLY A 414 32.74 24.51 -36.49
N PRO A 415 33.99 24.85 -36.83
CA PRO A 415 34.55 24.58 -38.15
C PRO A 415 35.27 23.24 -38.30
N THR A 416 35.35 22.86 -39.57
CA THR A 416 36.23 21.86 -40.18
C THR A 416 37.70 22.22 -40.04
N GLU A 417 38.53 21.21 -39.74
CA GLU A 417 39.95 21.17 -40.09
C GLU A 417 40.25 19.82 -40.78
N ASP A 418 40.80 19.93 -41.99
CA ASP A 418 41.60 19.04 -42.85
C ASP A 418 41.41 17.51 -42.86
#